data_AF-A0AA90TXE4-F1
#
_entry.id   AF-A0AA90TXE4-F1
#
_cell.length_a   1.000
_cell.length_b   1.000
_cell.length_c   1.000
_cell.angle_alpha   90.00
_cell.angle_beta   90.00
_cell.angle_gamma   90.00
#
_symmetry.space_group_name_H-M   'P 1'
#
loop_
_entity.id
_entity.type
_entity.pdbx_description
1 polymer ?
#
loop_
_entity_poly.entity_id
_entity_poly.type
_entity_poly.pdbx_seq_one_letter_code
_entity_poly.pdbx_strand_id
1 'polypeptide(L)'
;MDKAYDSEKIHELTREKLGSIAIVPLRQRKRKSIKGRYRKKMVHEFDDKIYPLRNLSETMFSVLKRRYGENLRARKYRNQVKEVKFKVILHNLDKYVKTVFFVWMRISTEPILFYFINCSY
;
A
#
# COMPACT_ATOMS: atom_id res chain seq x y z
N MET A 1 -9.41 -0.31 -6.39
CA MET A 1 -8.79 0.96 -6.87
C MET A 1 -9.87 2.00 -7.12
N ASP A 2 -9.49 3.28 -7.29
CA ASP A 2 -10.46 4.31 -7.67
C ASP A 2 -11.14 4.02 -9.00
N LYS A 3 -12.40 4.46 -9.11
CA LYS A 3 -13.19 4.42 -10.36
C LYS A 3 -12.50 5.11 -11.55
N ALA A 4 -11.58 6.04 -11.29
CA ALA A 4 -10.80 6.71 -12.32
C ALA A 4 -9.85 5.76 -13.08
N TYR A 5 -9.46 4.64 -12.46
CA TYR A 5 -8.60 3.62 -13.06
C TYR A 5 -9.37 2.58 -13.89
N ASP A 6 -10.68 2.74 -14.09
CA ASP A 6 -11.48 1.88 -14.95
C ASP A 6 -11.09 2.05 -16.42
N SER A 7 -10.19 1.20 -16.90
CA SER A 7 -9.67 1.17 -18.26
C SER A 7 -9.35 -0.26 -18.67
N GLU A 8 -9.66 -0.62 -19.91
CA GLU A 8 -9.44 -1.98 -20.42
C GLU A 8 -7.95 -2.35 -20.35
N LYS A 9 -7.07 -1.43 -20.76
CA LYS A 9 -5.61 -1.64 -20.72
C LYS A 9 -5.09 -1.94 -19.31
N ILE A 10 -5.69 -1.35 -18.28
CA ILE A 10 -5.28 -1.60 -16.88
C ILE A 10 -5.71 -3.02 -16.48
N HIS A 11 -6.92 -3.43 -16.84
CA HIS A 11 -7.39 -4.78 -16.57
C HIS A 11 -6.62 -5.84 -17.36
N GLU A 12 -6.32 -5.60 -18.64
CA GLU A 12 -5.45 -6.45 -19.47
C GLU A 12 -4.08 -6.60 -18.82
N LEU A 13 -3.41 -5.49 -18.53
CA LEU A 13 -2.08 -5.49 -17.90
C LEU A 13 -2.07 -6.29 -16.59
N THR A 14 -3.08 -6.09 -15.74
CA THR A 14 -3.12 -6.70 -14.41
C THR A 14 -3.38 -8.21 -14.50
N ARG A 15 -4.26 -8.64 -15.41
CA ARG A 15 -4.59 -10.05 -15.56
C ARG A 15 -3.50 -10.81 -16.32
N GLU A 16 -3.00 -10.24 -17.41
CA GLU A 16 -2.08 -10.93 -18.30
C GLU A 16 -0.64 -10.88 -17.82
N LYS A 17 -0.19 -9.74 -17.26
CA LYS A 17 1.20 -9.61 -16.80
C LYS A 17 1.38 -9.87 -15.31
N LEU A 18 0.42 -9.48 -14.47
CA LEU A 18 0.53 -9.61 -13.02
C LEU A 18 -0.22 -10.84 -12.47
N GLY A 19 -0.95 -11.57 -13.32
CA GLY A 19 -1.73 -12.75 -12.90
C GLY A 19 -2.78 -12.44 -11.83
N SER A 20 -3.24 -11.19 -11.75
CA SER A 20 -4.07 -10.67 -10.65
C SER A 20 -5.36 -10.02 -11.18
N ILE A 21 -6.36 -9.85 -10.32
CA ILE A 21 -7.59 -9.14 -10.65
C ILE A 21 -7.57 -7.74 -10.02
N ALA A 22 -7.63 -6.71 -10.86
CA ALA A 22 -7.83 -5.35 -10.39
C ALA A 22 -9.31 -5.10 -10.07
N ILE A 23 -9.69 -5.13 -8.78
CA ILE A 23 -11.03 -4.77 -8.32
C ILE A 23 -11.22 -3.24 -8.46
N VAL A 24 -11.82 -2.83 -9.57
CA VAL A 24 -12.09 -1.43 -9.91
C VAL A 24 -13.58 -1.28 -10.22
N PRO A 25 -14.28 -0.35 -9.58
CA PRO A 25 -15.70 -0.16 -9.83
C PRO A 25 -15.89 0.41 -11.23
N LEU A 26 -16.88 -0.11 -11.94
CA LEU A 26 -17.13 0.28 -13.33
C LEU A 26 -17.63 1.72 -13.43
N ARG A 27 -17.04 2.47 -14.37
CA ARG A 27 -17.47 3.80 -14.73
C ARG A 27 -18.69 3.76 -15.64
N GLN A 28 -19.86 3.77 -15.01
CA GLN A 28 -21.14 3.91 -15.72
C GLN A 28 -21.28 5.32 -16.32
N ARG A 29 -21.70 5.39 -17.58
CA ARG A 29 -22.04 6.63 -18.30
C ARG A 29 -23.45 6.46 -18.87
N LYS A 30 -24.38 7.38 -18.57
CA LYS A 30 -25.82 7.28 -18.90
C LYS A 30 -26.14 6.92 -20.37
N ARG A 31 -25.26 7.24 -21.33
CA ARG A 31 -25.51 7.04 -22.78
C ARG A 31 -24.42 6.23 -23.50
N LYS A 32 -23.58 5.48 -22.78
CA LYS A 32 -22.52 4.67 -23.41
C LYS A 32 -22.49 3.27 -22.84
N SER A 33 -22.54 2.28 -23.72
CA SER A 33 -22.34 0.88 -23.36
C SER A 33 -20.92 0.65 -22.84
N ILE A 34 -20.77 -0.34 -21.95
CA ILE A 34 -19.47 -0.75 -21.43
C ILE A 34 -18.72 -1.46 -22.56
N LYS A 35 -17.57 -0.90 -22.94
CA LYS A 35 -16.64 -1.47 -23.93
C LYS A 35 -15.43 -2.06 -23.22
N GLY A 36 -14.91 -3.16 -23.75
CA GLY A 36 -13.78 -3.90 -23.19
C GLY A 36 -14.20 -5.28 -22.66
N ARG A 37 -13.39 -6.30 -22.94
CA ARG A 37 -13.64 -7.69 -22.54
C ARG A 37 -13.56 -7.83 -21.02
N TYR A 38 -12.47 -7.36 -20.43
CA TYR A 38 -12.23 -7.45 -19.00
C TYR A 38 -13.08 -6.46 -18.21
N ARG A 39 -13.39 -5.28 -18.75
CA ARG A 39 -14.37 -4.37 -18.13
C ARG A 39 -15.76 -4.99 -18.05
N LYS A 40 -16.21 -5.72 -19.07
CA LYS A 40 -17.49 -6.47 -18.99
C LYS A 40 -17.43 -7.60 -17.97
N LYS A 41 -16.31 -8.32 -17.87
CA LYS A 41 -16.10 -9.35 -16.84
C LYS A 41 -16.17 -8.78 -15.43
N MET A 42 -15.63 -7.58 -15.22
CA MET A 42 -15.70 -6.90 -13.92
C MET A 42 -17.13 -6.65 -13.43
N VAL A 43 -18.18 -6.69 -14.26
CA VAL A 43 -19.57 -6.61 -13.77
C VAL A 43 -19.89 -7.81 -12.87
N HIS A 44 -19.37 -8.98 -13.22
CA HIS A 44 -19.70 -10.25 -12.56
C HIS A 44 -18.64 -10.65 -11.53
N GLU A 45 -17.39 -10.28 -11.77
CA GLU A 45 -16.25 -10.59 -10.90
C GLU A 45 -15.97 -9.50 -9.86
N PHE A 46 -16.82 -8.46 -9.75
CA PHE A 46 -16.64 -7.43 -8.73
C PHE A 46 -16.93 -8.01 -7.34
N ASP A 47 -15.92 -7.93 -6.47
CA ASP A 47 -16.06 -8.34 -5.09
C ASP A 47 -16.31 -7.13 -4.19
N ASP A 48 -17.57 -6.96 -3.78
CA ASP A 48 -18.03 -5.90 -2.88
C ASP A 48 -17.44 -6.02 -1.47
N LYS A 49 -16.94 -7.19 -1.06
CA LYS A 49 -16.29 -7.39 0.25
C LYS A 49 -14.83 -6.95 0.20
N ILE A 50 -14.15 -7.17 -0.91
CA ILE A 50 -12.74 -6.77 -1.10
C ILE A 50 -12.65 -5.26 -1.36
N TYR A 51 -13.60 -4.67 -2.08
CA TYR A 51 -13.51 -3.26 -2.47
C TYR A 51 -13.34 -2.27 -1.30
N PRO A 52 -14.04 -2.39 -0.16
CA PRO A 52 -13.84 -1.55 1.03
C PRO A 52 -12.41 -1.58 1.59
N LEU A 53 -11.68 -2.70 1.42
CA LEU A 53 -10.29 -2.84 1.88
C LEU A 53 -9.32 -1.90 1.16
N ARG A 54 -9.74 -1.30 0.04
CA ARG A 54 -8.98 -0.24 -0.65
C ARG A 54 -8.66 0.95 0.28
N ASN A 55 -9.56 1.29 1.20
CA ASN A 55 -9.32 2.41 2.12
C ASN A 55 -8.10 2.14 3.03
N LEU A 56 -7.82 0.87 3.35
CA LEU A 56 -6.64 0.47 4.12
C LEU A 56 -5.35 0.72 3.32
N SER A 57 -5.32 0.34 2.04
CA SER A 57 -4.15 0.56 1.20
C SER A 57 -3.89 2.05 0.97
N GLU A 58 -4.94 2.85 0.74
CA GLU A 58 -4.84 4.31 0.62
C GLU A 58 -4.35 4.98 1.91
N THR A 59 -4.85 4.53 3.05
CA THR A 59 -4.37 5.00 4.36
C THR A 59 -2.90 4.68 4.54
N MET A 60 -2.46 3.46 4.21
CA MET A 60 -1.05 3.08 4.26
C MET A 60 -0.18 3.94 3.35
N PHE A 61 -0.60 4.20 2.11
CA PHE A 61 0.11 5.11 1.21
C PHE A 61 0.16 6.54 1.75
N SER A 62 -0.93 7.05 2.32
CA SER A 62 -0.98 8.36 2.97
C SER A 62 0.01 8.46 4.14
N VAL A 63 0.05 7.44 5.00
CA VAL A 63 1.00 7.37 6.13
C VAL A 63 2.45 7.34 5.64
N LEU A 64 2.74 6.54 4.61
CA LEU A 64 4.06 6.49 4.00
C LEU A 64 4.52 7.84 3.46
N LYS A 65 3.64 8.53 2.70
CA LYS A 65 3.96 9.85 2.12
C LYS A 65 4.17 10.92 3.19
N ARG A 66 3.36 10.92 4.26
CA ARG A 66 3.54 11.86 5.38
C ARG A 66 4.83 11.62 6.16
N ARG A 67 5.25 10.36 6.34
CA ARG A 67 6.46 10.01 7.10
C ARG A 67 7.75 10.16 6.31
N TYR A 68 7.77 9.77 5.04
CA TYR A 68 8.99 9.69 4.23
C TYR A 68 9.01 10.69 3.07
N GLY A 69 8.07 11.63 3.06
CA GLY A 69 7.88 12.59 1.98
C GLY A 69 7.22 11.99 0.75
N GLU A 70 6.42 12.81 0.07
CA GLU A 70 5.76 12.46 -1.19
C GLU A 70 6.74 12.42 -2.38
N ASN A 71 7.75 13.30 -2.37
CA ASN A 71 8.70 13.42 -3.47
C ASN A 71 9.69 12.23 -3.51
N LEU A 72 10.03 11.83 -4.73
CA LEU A 72 11.13 10.90 -5.01
C LEU A 72 12.34 11.69 -5.48
N ARG A 73 13.50 11.47 -4.84
CA ARG A 73 14.74 12.19 -5.18
C ARG A 73 15.40 11.58 -6.42
N ALA A 74 15.18 10.29 -6.67
CA ALA A 74 15.76 9.60 -7.82
C ALA A 74 15.21 10.14 -9.16
N ARG A 75 16.12 10.37 -10.12
CA ARG A 75 15.76 10.83 -11.49
C ARG A 75 15.45 9.67 -12.46
N LYS A 76 16.15 8.55 -12.34
CA LYS A 76 15.93 7.37 -13.21
C LYS A 76 14.76 6.54 -12.69
N TYR A 77 13.85 6.13 -13.57
CA TYR A 77 12.67 5.31 -13.22
C TYR A 77 13.02 4.06 -12.39
N ARG A 78 14.06 3.31 -12.80
CA ARG A 78 14.52 2.13 -12.05
C ARG A 78 14.90 2.46 -10.60
N ASN A 79 15.49 3.63 -10.36
CA ASN A 79 15.88 4.07 -9.02
C ASN A 79 14.68 4.63 -8.24
N GLN A 80 13.72 5.28 -8.89
CA GLN A 80 12.46 5.69 -8.27
C GLN A 80 11.69 4.48 -7.73
N VAL A 81 11.61 3.40 -8.50
CA VAL A 81 10.98 2.15 -8.05
C VAL A 81 11.72 1.57 -6.84
N LYS A 82 13.06 1.59 -6.82
CA LYS A 82 13.85 1.16 -5.66
C LYS A 82 13.60 2.05 -4.44
N GLU A 83 13.56 3.36 -4.62
CA GLU A 83 13.31 4.33 -3.55
C GLU A 83 11.94 4.09 -2.89
N VAL A 84 10.88 3.89 -3.69
CA VAL A 84 9.55 3.54 -3.17
C VAL A 84 9.58 2.23 -2.39
N LYS A 85 10.25 1.19 -2.92
CA LYS A 85 10.39 -0.10 -2.22
C LYS A 85 11.10 0.04 -0.88
N PHE A 86 12.18 0.82 -0.83
CA PHE A 86 12.91 1.07 0.42
C PHE A 86 12.05 1.82 1.45
N LYS A 87 11.27 2.84 1.03
CA LYS A 87 10.32 3.52 1.93
C LYS A 87 9.33 2.55 2.59
N VAL A 88 8.81 1.59 1.83
CA VAL A 88 7.89 0.55 2.35
C VAL A 88 8.59 -0.41 3.32
N ILE A 89 9.77 -0.92 2.95
CA ILE A 89 10.53 -1.85 3.80
C ILE A 89 10.90 -1.18 5.13
N LEU A 90 11.40 0.05 5.07
CA LEU A 90 11.79 0.82 6.25
C LEU A 90 10.59 1.11 7.16
N HIS A 91 9.41 1.38 6.60
CA HIS A 91 8.18 1.53 7.39
C HIS A 91 7.83 0.26 8.17
N ASN A 92 7.94 -0.90 7.54
CA ASN A 92 7.63 -2.18 8.18
C ASN A 92 8.64 -2.50 9.28
N LEU A 93 9.93 -2.25 9.04
CA LEU A 93 10.98 -2.41 10.06
C LEU A 93 10.77 -1.47 11.24
N ASP A 94 10.48 -0.19 11.01
CA ASP A 94 10.19 0.78 12.07
C ASP A 94 9.02 0.35 12.94
N LYS A 95 7.93 -0.14 12.33
CA LYS A 95 6.79 -0.68 13.06
C LYS A 95 7.14 -1.94 13.87
N TYR A 96 7.90 -2.85 13.28
CA TYR A 96 8.32 -4.07 13.96
C TYR A 96 9.17 -3.76 15.20
N VAL A 97 10.24 -2.96 15.05
CA VAL A 97 11.12 -2.59 16.16
C VAL A 97 10.36 -1.89 17.28
N LYS A 98 9.48 -0.93 16.93
CA LYS A 98 8.63 -0.25 17.92
C LYS A 98 7.73 -1.22 18.65
N THR A 99 7.08 -2.14 17.94
CA THR A 99 6.18 -3.12 18.55
C THR A 99 6.93 -4.02 19.52
N VAL A 100 8.09 -4.55 19.12
CA VAL A 100 8.95 -5.38 19.98
C VAL A 100 9.41 -4.59 21.20
N PHE A 101 9.86 -3.35 21.01
CA PHE A 101 10.29 -2.46 22.09
C PHE A 101 9.16 -2.19 23.10
N PHE A 102 7.94 -1.86 22.62
CA PHE A 102 6.79 -1.63 23.49
C PHE A 102 6.39 -2.87 24.27
N VAL A 103 6.39 -4.05 23.63
CA VAL A 103 6.11 -5.32 24.30
C VAL A 103 7.16 -5.60 25.37
N TRP A 104 8.44 -5.39 25.05
CA TRP A 104 9.53 -5.59 25.99
C TRP A 104 9.45 -4.66 27.19
N MET A 105 9.20 -3.35 26.96
CA MET A 105 8.97 -2.39 28.04
C MET A 105 7.75 -2.73 28.91
N ARG A 106 6.70 -3.34 28.33
CA ARG A 106 5.50 -3.73 29.08
C ARG A 106 5.71 -4.96 29.95
N ILE A 107 6.57 -5.88 29.54
CA ILE A 107 6.88 -7.12 30.27
C ILE A 107 7.96 -6.87 31.33
N SER A 108 8.87 -5.93 31.07
CA SER A 108 9.95 -5.61 32.01
C SER A 108 9.39 -4.94 33.27
N THR A 109 9.57 -5.59 34.42
CA THR A 109 9.18 -5.08 35.74
C THR A 109 10.21 -4.11 36.34
N GLU A 110 11.40 -4.00 35.75
CA GLU A 110 12.46 -3.08 36.21
C GLU A 110 12.65 -1.91 35.22
N PRO A 111 12.94 -0.69 35.70
CA PRO A 111 13.09 0.48 34.83
C PRO A 111 14.38 0.37 34.00
N ILE A 112 14.21 0.02 32.72
CA ILE A 112 15.27 -0.09 31.69
C ILE A 112 16.14 1.18 31.59
N LEU A 113 15.63 2.36 32.00
CA LEU A 113 16.37 3.62 32.01
C LEU A 113 17.70 3.51 32.79
N PHE A 114 17.77 2.64 33.81
CA PHE A 114 18.97 2.42 34.62
C PHE A 114 20.10 1.72 33.85
N TYR A 115 19.77 0.84 32.90
CA TYR A 115 20.80 0.08 32.15
C TYR A 115 21.49 0.90 31.05
N PHE A 116 20.77 1.83 30.41
CA PHE A 116 21.37 2.68 29.36
C PHE A 116 22.30 3.77 29.93
N ILE A 117 22.02 4.29 31.12
CA ILE A 117 22.87 5.31 31.78
C ILE A 117 24.16 4.69 32.32
N ASN A 118 24.11 3.48 32.85
CA ASN A 118 25.29 2.81 33.43
C ASN A 118 26.24 2.17 32.41
N CYS A 119 25.88 2.11 31.14
CA CYS A 119 26.74 1.56 30.08
C CYS A 119 27.55 2.64 29.34
N SER A 120 27.39 3.92 29.71
CA SER A 120 28.11 5.08 29.15
C SER A 120 29.15 5.67 30.12
N TYR A 121 29.55 4.92 31.15
CA TYR A 121 30.67 5.23 32.04
C TYR A 121 31.72 4.12 31.98
#